data_AF-A0ABD3S1J2-F1
#
_entry.id   AF-A0ABD3S1J2-F1
#
_cell.length_a   1.000
_cell.length_b   1.000
_cell.length_c   1.000
_cell.angle_alpha   90.00
_cell.angle_beta   90.00
_cell.angle_gamma   90.00
#
_symmetry.space_group_name_H-M   'P 1'
#
loop_
_entity.id
_entity.type
_entity.pdbx_description
1 polymer ?
#
loop_
_entity_poly.entity_id
_entity_poly.type
_entity_poly.pdbx_seq_one_letter_code
_entity_poly.pdbx_strand_id
1 'polypeptide(L)'
;MERCLLCPCNAGTCRLWTSSKPDSLGRLRNKGGTLFNLFQLQIMAATVYYMFQKVWIFFFFFLCVSPLSDPVVVAQDELVVNPEPESAESSSLSIGIEGCNNTSSETKTIGNGISKAFAQAAEHLQNELLALLETMDPKDHEAMSHEAETTFTALDHLCFNRQHLEKRVKELVSCAKLLAKTEQSVPEKELGSTHDNAVATVGKGRKRLKILKDNISSAKDWVFQAETDMSSFEVELRNMEHQLEQISKDKEVLEIKYLIASKELEDSKKHCERREEAKAAFNRARALLRG
;
A
#
# COMPACT_ATOMS: atom_id res chain seq x y z
N MET A 1 24.88 -38.25 41.05
CA MET A 1 25.13 -37.59 39.76
C MET A 1 23.89 -36.78 39.41
N GLU A 2 23.87 -35.52 39.84
CA GLU A 2 22.74 -34.60 39.61
C GLU A 2 22.98 -33.84 38.31
N ARG A 3 22.00 -33.85 37.40
CA ARG A 3 22.07 -33.16 36.11
C ARG A 3 21.44 -31.77 36.24
N CYS A 4 22.17 -30.74 35.83
CA CYS A 4 21.68 -29.37 35.77
C CYS A 4 20.70 -29.22 34.60
N LEU A 5 19.42 -28.92 34.89
CA LEU A 5 18.33 -28.85 33.89
C LEU A 5 18.21 -27.49 33.17
N LEU A 6 19.11 -26.54 33.42
CA LEU A 6 18.92 -25.13 33.05
C LEU A 6 19.90 -24.56 32.01
N CYS A 7 20.82 -25.36 31.43
CA CYS A 7 21.75 -24.86 30.40
C CYS A 7 21.91 -25.87 29.26
N PRO A 8 21.48 -25.57 28.02
CA PRO A 8 21.75 -26.37 26.83
C PRO A 8 23.17 -26.07 26.29
N CYS A 9 24.15 -26.08 27.18
CA CYS A 9 25.49 -25.58 26.95
C CYS A 9 26.43 -26.78 26.85
N ASN A 10 27.03 -27.01 25.67
CA ASN A 10 27.96 -28.11 25.42
C ASN A 10 29.01 -28.22 26.54
N ALA A 11 29.24 -29.45 27.00
CA ALA A 11 29.90 -29.83 28.25
C ALA A 11 31.38 -29.39 28.44
N GLY A 12 31.92 -28.50 27.59
CA GLY A 12 33.33 -28.11 27.58
C GLY A 12 33.70 -26.79 28.28
N THR A 13 32.73 -25.93 28.64
CA THR A 13 33.05 -24.54 29.04
C THR A 13 32.38 -24.01 30.31
N CYS A 14 31.66 -24.85 31.08
CA CYS A 14 31.15 -24.44 32.39
C CYS A 14 32.28 -24.44 33.45
N ARG A 15 33.08 -23.37 33.48
CA ARG A 15 33.96 -23.07 34.61
C ARG A 15 33.10 -22.68 35.81
N LEU A 16 32.93 -23.61 36.73
CA LEU A 16 32.39 -23.37 38.07
C LEU A 16 33.11 -22.19 38.72
N TRP A 17 32.40 -21.06 38.87
CA TRP A 17 32.75 -20.05 39.86
C TRP A 17 32.29 -20.58 41.22
N THR A 18 33.17 -21.32 41.90
CA THR A 18 32.97 -21.63 43.32
C THR A 18 34.13 -21.07 44.12
N SER A 19 33.77 -20.40 45.21
CA SER A 19 34.61 -20.14 46.38
C SER A 19 35.68 -19.06 46.24
N SER A 20 35.35 -17.85 46.69
CA SER A 20 36.32 -16.96 47.32
C SER A 20 35.84 -16.59 48.73
N LYS A 21 36.74 -16.73 49.69
CA LYS A 21 36.54 -16.58 51.13
C LYS A 21 36.07 -15.17 51.53
N PRO A 22 35.24 -15.02 52.58
CA PRO A 22 34.84 -13.73 53.11
C PRO A 22 35.79 -13.25 54.22
N ASP A 23 37.01 -12.87 53.89
CA ASP A 23 37.94 -12.25 54.87
C ASP A 23 38.51 -10.93 54.31
N SER A 24 37.71 -9.85 54.35
CA SER A 24 38.19 -8.44 54.34
C SER A 24 37.03 -7.43 54.22
N LEU A 25 36.05 -7.50 55.11
CA LEU A 25 34.92 -6.56 55.22
C LEU A 25 35.30 -5.25 55.97
N GLY A 26 36.45 -4.65 55.63
CA GLY A 26 36.97 -3.48 56.37
C GLY A 26 37.29 -2.23 55.54
N ARG A 27 37.29 -2.29 54.20
CA ARG A 27 37.88 -1.21 53.38
C ARG A 27 37.18 -0.89 52.05
N LEU A 28 35.86 -1.03 51.98
CA LEU A 28 35.07 -0.74 50.77
C LEU A 28 33.95 0.30 50.96
N ARG A 29 34.03 1.19 51.95
CA ARG A 29 32.99 2.22 52.18
C ARG A 29 33.07 3.44 51.24
N ASN A 30 34.15 3.61 50.46
CA ASN A 30 34.36 4.79 49.60
C ASN A 30 34.40 4.52 48.09
N LYS A 31 34.04 3.32 47.61
CA LYS A 31 33.97 3.00 46.16
C LYS A 31 32.53 2.86 45.61
N GLY A 32 31.50 3.04 46.46
CA GLY A 32 30.09 2.91 46.06
C GLY A 32 29.63 3.97 45.06
N GLY A 33 30.16 5.19 45.13
CA GLY A 33 29.77 6.28 44.22
C GLY A 33 30.17 6.04 42.76
N THR A 34 31.33 5.41 42.51
CA THR A 34 31.83 5.18 41.15
C THR A 34 31.10 4.05 40.43
N LEU A 35 30.71 2.99 41.15
CA LEU A 35 29.94 1.89 40.57
C LEU A 35 28.49 2.30 40.24
N PHE A 36 27.87 3.13 41.09
CA PHE A 36 26.53 3.63 40.84
C PHE A 36 26.47 4.54 39.61
N ASN A 37 27.47 5.41 39.43
CA ASN A 37 27.59 6.25 38.23
C ASN A 37 27.83 5.43 36.96
N LEU A 38 28.58 4.33 37.04
CA LEU A 38 28.81 3.46 35.89
C LEU A 38 27.53 2.75 35.45
N PHE A 39 26.72 2.31 36.41
CA PHE A 39 25.46 1.62 36.16
C PHE A 39 24.42 2.58 35.55
N GLN A 40 24.32 3.80 36.07
CA GLN A 40 23.48 4.85 35.49
C GLN A 40 23.90 5.21 34.06
N LEU A 41 25.20 5.30 33.80
CA LEU A 41 25.71 5.58 32.45
C LEU A 41 25.38 4.45 31.46
N GLN A 42 25.45 3.19 31.90
CA GLN A 42 25.07 2.04 31.07
C GLN A 42 23.57 2.02 30.76
N ILE A 43 22.71 2.34 31.73
CA ILE A 43 21.26 2.45 31.52
C ILE A 43 20.96 3.56 30.52
N MET A 44 21.51 4.77 30.71
CA MET A 44 21.29 5.87 29.76
C MET A 44 21.79 5.54 28.35
N ALA A 45 22.96 4.89 28.23
CA ALA A 45 23.47 4.45 26.93
C ALA A 45 22.54 3.44 26.26
N ALA A 46 22.00 2.47 27.01
CA ALA A 46 21.03 1.51 26.49
C ALA A 46 19.71 2.18 26.07
N THR A 47 19.19 3.12 26.85
CA THR A 47 17.96 3.86 26.52
C THR A 47 18.15 4.70 25.26
N VAL A 48 19.28 5.42 25.13
CA VAL A 48 19.60 6.21 23.94
C VAL A 48 19.75 5.30 22.71
N TYR A 49 20.44 4.17 22.84
CA TYR A 49 20.55 3.19 21.76
C TYR A 49 19.18 2.67 21.31
N TYR A 50 18.28 2.36 22.25
CA TYR A 50 16.92 1.89 21.95
C TYR A 50 16.06 2.96 21.26
N MET A 51 16.20 4.23 21.66
CA MET A 51 15.53 5.36 21.00
C MET A 51 16.04 5.54 19.57
N PHE A 52 17.36 5.49 19.34
CA PHE A 52 17.94 5.57 18.00
C PHE A 52 17.50 4.39 17.13
N GLN A 53 17.44 3.18 17.68
CA GLN A 53 16.98 2.00 16.95
C GLN A 53 15.50 2.13 16.55
N LYS A 54 14.62 2.62 17.44
CA LYS A 54 13.21 2.89 17.10
C LYS A 54 13.06 3.96 16.03
N VAL A 55 13.78 5.08 16.14
CA VAL A 55 13.76 6.15 15.12
C VAL A 55 14.24 5.63 13.77
N TRP A 56 15.31 4.83 13.77
CA TRP A 56 15.87 4.27 12.54
C TRP A 56 14.93 3.26 11.88
N ILE A 57 14.28 2.40 12.66
CA ILE A 57 13.23 1.48 12.16
C ILE A 57 12.05 2.27 11.59
N PHE A 58 11.60 3.33 12.27
CA PHE A 58 10.52 4.19 11.77
C PHE A 58 10.90 4.87 10.46
N PHE A 59 12.13 5.38 10.37
CA PHE A 59 12.65 6.03 9.16
C PHE A 59 12.78 5.04 8.00
N PHE A 60 13.22 3.81 8.27
CA PHE A 60 13.31 2.75 7.28
C PHE A 60 11.92 2.32 6.78
N PHE A 61 10.95 2.20 7.69
CA PHE A 61 9.55 1.96 7.33
C PHE A 61 9.00 3.10 6.46
N PHE A 62 9.26 4.36 6.81
CA PHE A 62 8.79 5.50 6.02
C PHE A 62 9.42 5.57 4.62
N LEU A 63 10.70 5.24 4.49
CA LEU A 63 11.41 5.20 3.21
C LEU A 63 11.00 4.00 2.34
N CYS A 64 10.65 2.86 2.94
CA CYS A 64 10.23 1.66 2.21
C CYS A 64 8.72 1.60 1.94
N VAL A 65 7.89 2.27 2.75
CA VAL A 65 6.42 2.30 2.61
C VAL A 65 5.93 3.54 1.89
N SER A 66 6.75 4.60 1.75
CA SER A 66 6.47 5.61 0.73
C SER A 66 6.46 4.87 -0.62
N PRO A 67 5.30 4.72 -1.27
CA PRO A 67 5.31 4.27 -2.63
C PRO A 67 6.07 5.37 -3.35
N LEU A 68 7.27 5.03 -3.83
CA LEU A 68 7.84 5.67 -4.99
C LEU A 68 6.73 5.54 -6.02
N SER A 69 5.85 6.54 -6.02
CA SER A 69 4.71 6.61 -6.88
C SER A 69 5.37 6.76 -8.21
N ASP A 70 5.50 5.64 -8.92
CA ASP A 70 5.91 5.65 -10.30
C ASP A 70 5.16 6.83 -10.92
N PRO A 71 5.86 7.82 -11.50
CA PRO A 71 5.17 8.91 -12.15
C PRO A 71 4.25 8.20 -13.12
N VAL A 72 2.94 8.35 -12.87
CA VAL A 72 1.91 7.84 -13.76
C VAL A 72 2.25 8.54 -15.07
N VAL A 73 2.93 7.81 -15.96
CA VAL A 73 3.03 8.17 -17.36
C VAL A 73 1.60 8.00 -17.82
N VAL A 74 0.82 9.07 -17.64
CA VAL A 74 -0.42 9.29 -18.34
C VAL A 74 0.02 9.33 -19.80
N ALA A 75 -0.03 8.16 -20.45
CA ALA A 75 -0.14 8.12 -21.88
C ALA A 75 -1.44 8.87 -22.19
N GLN A 76 -1.31 10.16 -22.52
CA GLN A 76 -2.36 10.90 -23.17
C GLN A 76 -2.52 10.29 -24.56
N ASP A 77 -3.35 9.28 -24.65
CA ASP A 77 -3.97 8.86 -25.89
C ASP A 77 -5.40 8.42 -25.57
N GLU A 78 -6.15 9.36 -25.00
CA GLU A 78 -7.61 9.28 -24.92
C GLU A 78 -8.16 10.41 -25.80
N LEU A 79 -8.28 10.08 -27.08
CA LEU A 79 -9.13 10.78 -28.03
C LEU A 79 -10.59 10.51 -27.63
N VAL A 80 -11.00 11.05 -26.48
CA VAL A 80 -12.41 11.11 -26.06
C VAL A 80 -13.05 12.20 -26.90
N VAL A 81 -13.55 11.79 -28.05
CA VAL A 81 -14.55 12.53 -28.80
C VAL A 81 -15.76 12.65 -27.88
N ASN A 82 -15.95 13.83 -27.30
CA ASN A 82 -17.21 14.22 -26.68
C ASN A 82 -18.31 14.17 -27.75
N PRO A 83 -19.37 13.36 -27.60
CA PRO A 83 -20.60 13.61 -28.32
C PRO A 83 -21.30 14.77 -27.62
N GLU A 84 -21.21 15.94 -28.24
CA GLU A 84 -22.09 17.07 -27.92
C GLU A 84 -23.55 16.61 -28.13
N PRO A 85 -24.47 16.91 -27.20
CA PRO A 85 -25.88 16.63 -27.40
C PRO A 85 -26.45 17.68 -28.37
N GLU A 86 -26.22 17.47 -29.67
CA GLU A 86 -26.94 18.22 -30.69
C GLU A 86 -28.41 17.84 -30.62
N SER A 87 -29.18 18.84 -30.19
CA SER A 87 -30.62 18.92 -30.28
C SER A 87 -31.12 18.42 -31.62
N ALA A 88 -32.22 17.67 -31.56
CA ALA A 88 -33.05 17.32 -32.70
C ALA A 88 -33.51 18.57 -33.47
N GLU A 89 -32.72 19.01 -34.44
CA GLU A 89 -33.19 19.82 -35.54
C GLU A 89 -33.39 18.89 -36.74
N SER A 90 -34.62 18.41 -36.86
CA SER A 90 -35.14 17.84 -38.09
C SER A 90 -35.07 18.91 -39.19
N SER A 91 -33.90 19.04 -39.83
CA SER A 91 -33.74 19.79 -41.07
C SER A 91 -34.43 19.01 -42.18
N SER A 92 -35.72 19.28 -42.34
CA SER A 92 -36.47 18.94 -43.54
C SER A 92 -35.80 19.65 -44.72
N LEU A 93 -34.95 18.91 -45.44
CA LEU A 93 -34.37 19.34 -46.70
C LEU A 93 -35.50 19.45 -47.73
N SER A 94 -36.15 20.62 -47.78
CA SER A 94 -37.09 20.95 -48.84
C SER A 94 -36.30 21.14 -50.13
N ILE A 95 -36.22 20.08 -50.92
CA ILE A 95 -35.70 20.11 -52.30
C ILE A 95 -36.58 21.08 -53.09
N GLY A 96 -36.01 22.26 -53.39
CA GLY A 96 -36.61 23.23 -54.30
C GLY A 96 -36.57 22.69 -55.71
N ILE A 97 -37.68 22.11 -56.17
CA ILE A 97 -37.92 21.83 -57.59
C ILE A 97 -38.32 23.16 -58.22
N GLU A 98 -37.33 23.91 -58.68
CA GLU A 98 -37.50 25.21 -59.31
C GLU A 98 -37.87 25.03 -60.80
N GLY A 99 -39.11 25.40 -61.14
CA GLY A 99 -39.44 26.03 -62.42
C GLY A 99 -39.88 25.13 -63.59
N CYS A 100 -41.18 24.89 -63.72
CA CYS A 100 -41.87 24.86 -65.03
C CYS A 100 -43.32 25.33 -64.88
N ASN A 101 -43.65 26.44 -65.55
CA ASN A 101 -44.82 27.27 -65.31
C ASN A 101 -46.11 26.80 -66.01
N ASN A 102 -47.20 26.86 -65.24
CA ASN A 102 -48.58 27.22 -65.58
C ASN A 102 -49.25 26.57 -66.81
N THR A 103 -49.98 25.47 -66.59
CA THR A 103 -51.35 25.27 -67.10
C THR A 103 -52.07 24.15 -66.33
N SER A 104 -53.35 24.37 -66.01
CA SER A 104 -54.32 23.41 -65.43
C SER A 104 -54.13 23.02 -63.95
N SER A 105 -55.11 23.38 -63.11
CA SER A 105 -55.18 23.15 -61.67
C SER A 105 -55.38 21.68 -61.27
N GLU A 106 -55.73 20.79 -62.20
CA GLU A 106 -56.00 19.36 -61.92
C GLU A 106 -54.81 18.44 -62.24
N THR A 107 -53.95 18.82 -63.19
CA THR A 107 -52.72 18.06 -63.53
C THR A 107 -51.60 18.26 -62.49
N LYS A 108 -51.65 19.34 -61.71
CA LYS A 108 -50.66 19.67 -60.68
C LYS A 108 -50.69 18.67 -59.50
N THR A 109 -51.86 18.11 -59.18
CA THR A 109 -52.03 17.15 -58.10
C THR A 109 -51.40 15.80 -58.42
N ILE A 110 -51.51 15.34 -59.68
CA ILE A 110 -50.93 14.08 -60.14
C ILE A 110 -49.41 14.18 -60.25
N GLY A 111 -48.87 15.27 -60.79
CA GLY A 111 -47.42 15.50 -60.90
C GLY A 111 -46.71 15.50 -59.54
N ASN A 112 -47.32 16.10 -58.52
CA ASN A 112 -46.78 16.12 -57.17
C ASN A 112 -46.74 14.72 -56.53
N GLY A 113 -47.77 13.90 -56.78
CA GLY A 113 -47.79 12.52 -56.28
C GLY A 113 -46.67 11.67 -56.89
N ILE A 114 -46.45 11.81 -58.19
CA ILE A 114 -45.41 11.07 -58.93
C ILE A 114 -44.01 11.50 -58.48
N SER A 115 -43.75 12.82 -58.38
CA SER A 115 -42.47 13.34 -57.89
C SER A 115 -42.17 12.88 -56.46
N LYS A 116 -43.18 12.83 -55.58
CA LYS A 116 -43.04 12.30 -54.22
C LYS A 116 -42.68 10.82 -54.21
N ALA A 117 -43.31 10.01 -55.07
CA ALA A 117 -42.99 8.59 -55.18
C ALA A 117 -41.55 8.36 -55.68
N PHE A 118 -41.09 9.15 -56.65
CA PHE A 118 -39.70 9.10 -57.12
C PHE A 118 -38.69 9.51 -56.05
N ALA A 119 -38.98 10.55 -55.27
CA ALA A 119 -38.12 10.96 -54.16
C ALA A 119 -38.03 9.86 -53.08
N GLN A 120 -39.15 9.21 -52.73
CA GLN A 120 -39.18 8.10 -51.78
C GLN A 120 -38.43 6.87 -52.30
N ALA A 121 -38.60 6.53 -53.59
CA ALA A 121 -37.88 5.42 -54.21
C ALA A 121 -36.37 5.70 -54.24
N ALA A 122 -35.97 6.93 -54.56
CA ALA A 122 -34.57 7.35 -54.52
C ALA A 122 -34.01 7.22 -53.10
N GLU A 123 -34.66 7.78 -52.08
CA GLU A 123 -34.26 7.68 -50.68
C GLU A 123 -34.10 6.22 -50.22
N HIS A 124 -35.04 5.35 -50.61
CA HIS A 124 -34.98 3.92 -50.30
C HIS A 124 -33.73 3.27 -50.90
N LEU A 125 -33.42 3.54 -52.17
CA LEU A 125 -32.23 3.01 -52.85
C LEU A 125 -30.92 3.49 -52.19
N GLN A 126 -30.86 4.73 -51.68
CA GLN A 126 -29.66 5.21 -50.97
C GLN A 126 -29.42 4.44 -49.66
N ASN A 127 -30.50 4.24 -48.90
CA ASN A 127 -30.43 3.53 -47.63
C ASN A 127 -30.09 2.04 -47.86
N GLU A 128 -30.65 1.44 -48.91
CA GLU A 128 -30.36 0.06 -49.29
C GLU A 128 -28.90 -0.11 -49.72
N LEU A 129 -28.36 0.80 -50.55
CA LEU A 129 -26.95 0.77 -50.94
C LEU A 129 -26.03 0.88 -49.73
N LEU A 130 -26.29 1.82 -48.81
CA LEU A 130 -25.44 1.98 -47.62
C LEU A 130 -25.47 0.73 -46.75
N ALA A 131 -26.66 0.18 -46.49
CA ALA A 131 -26.80 -1.05 -45.72
C ALA A 131 -26.09 -2.23 -46.40
N LEU A 132 -26.20 -2.34 -47.72
CA LEU A 132 -25.52 -3.38 -48.49
C LEU A 132 -24.00 -3.25 -48.35
N LEU A 133 -23.45 -2.07 -48.60
CA LEU A 133 -22.01 -1.80 -48.48
C LEU A 133 -21.47 -2.03 -47.06
N GLU A 134 -22.24 -1.70 -46.02
CA GLU A 134 -21.87 -1.96 -44.62
C GLU A 134 -21.79 -3.45 -44.28
N THR A 135 -22.49 -4.31 -45.02
CA THR A 135 -22.49 -5.77 -44.81
C THR A 135 -21.50 -6.53 -45.68
N MET A 136 -20.90 -5.89 -46.69
CA MET A 136 -19.93 -6.53 -47.58
C MET A 136 -18.56 -6.71 -46.90
N ASP A 137 -17.83 -7.75 -47.30
CA ASP A 137 -16.45 -7.93 -46.85
C ASP A 137 -15.58 -6.77 -47.40
N PRO A 138 -14.86 -6.03 -46.54
CA PRO A 138 -13.95 -4.97 -46.98
C PRO A 138 -12.88 -5.43 -47.98
N LYS A 139 -12.58 -6.74 -48.02
CA LYS A 139 -11.66 -7.34 -49.01
C LYS A 139 -12.23 -7.29 -50.42
N ASP A 140 -13.55 -7.33 -50.57
CA ASP A 140 -14.27 -7.32 -51.84
C ASP A 140 -14.63 -5.89 -52.30
N HIS A 141 -13.74 -4.93 -52.03
CA HIS A 141 -13.89 -3.51 -52.41
C HIS A 141 -14.20 -3.26 -53.90
N GLU A 142 -13.80 -4.16 -54.80
CA GLU A 142 -14.18 -4.10 -56.22
C GLU A 142 -15.68 -4.39 -56.43
N ALA A 143 -16.24 -5.38 -55.71
CA ALA A 143 -17.67 -5.65 -55.73
C ALA A 143 -18.48 -4.50 -55.11
N MET A 144 -17.96 -3.91 -54.03
CA MET A 144 -18.54 -2.70 -53.41
C MET A 144 -18.62 -1.53 -54.40
N SER A 145 -17.56 -1.33 -55.21
CA SER A 145 -17.51 -0.29 -56.23
C SER A 145 -18.54 -0.54 -57.34
N HIS A 146 -18.65 -1.77 -57.81
CA HIS A 146 -19.60 -2.16 -58.85
C HIS A 146 -21.06 -1.95 -58.42
N GLU A 147 -21.40 -2.34 -57.19
CA GLU A 147 -22.75 -2.21 -56.65
C GLU A 147 -23.16 -0.74 -56.47
N ALA A 148 -22.20 0.09 -56.02
CA ALA A 148 -22.37 1.53 -55.95
C ALA A 148 -22.64 2.16 -57.32
N GLU A 149 -21.85 1.82 -58.34
CA GLU A 149 -22.04 2.31 -59.72
C GLU A 149 -23.39 1.89 -60.31
N THR A 150 -23.82 0.66 -60.04
CA THR A 150 -25.13 0.14 -60.46
C THR A 150 -26.26 0.95 -59.82
N THR A 151 -26.18 1.21 -58.52
CA THR A 151 -27.19 2.01 -57.82
C THR A 151 -27.18 3.48 -58.24
N PHE A 152 -26.01 4.07 -58.51
CA PHE A 152 -25.93 5.44 -59.01
C PHE A 152 -26.56 5.60 -60.38
N THR A 153 -26.40 4.60 -61.26
CA THR A 153 -27.08 4.57 -62.57
C THR A 153 -28.61 4.55 -62.40
N ALA A 154 -29.12 3.77 -61.44
CA ALA A 154 -30.54 3.76 -61.11
C ALA A 154 -31.03 5.12 -60.58
N LEU A 155 -30.26 5.77 -59.70
CA LEU A 155 -30.59 7.10 -59.16
C LEU A 155 -30.58 8.21 -60.23
N ASP A 156 -29.68 8.12 -61.22
CA ASP A 156 -29.66 9.05 -62.36
C ASP A 156 -30.97 9.00 -63.16
N HIS A 157 -31.57 7.80 -63.32
CA HIS A 157 -32.86 7.63 -63.98
C HIS A 157 -34.04 8.23 -63.18
N LEU A 158 -33.89 8.39 -61.86
CA LEU A 158 -34.89 9.05 -61.00
C LEU A 158 -34.68 10.56 -60.92
N CYS A 159 -33.71 11.11 -61.66
CA CYS A 159 -33.31 12.52 -61.64
C CYS A 159 -32.96 13.04 -60.23
N PHE A 160 -32.44 12.17 -59.37
CA PHE A 160 -32.09 12.52 -57.99
C PHE A 160 -30.66 13.06 -57.90
N ASN A 161 -30.43 14.11 -57.09
CA ASN A 161 -29.07 14.65 -56.88
C ASN A 161 -28.24 13.71 -56.01
N ARG A 162 -27.36 12.90 -56.63
CA ARG A 162 -26.54 11.89 -55.95
C ARG A 162 -25.18 12.35 -55.43
N GLN A 163 -24.78 13.62 -55.63
CA GLN A 163 -23.41 14.09 -55.36
C GLN A 163 -22.94 13.80 -53.93
N HIS A 164 -23.81 14.02 -52.94
CA HIS A 164 -23.49 13.79 -51.54
C HIS A 164 -23.29 12.30 -51.22
N LEU A 165 -24.19 11.44 -51.71
CA LEU A 165 -24.10 9.99 -51.51
C LEU A 165 -22.87 9.42 -52.21
N GLU A 166 -22.59 9.85 -53.43
CA GLU A 166 -21.43 9.41 -54.21
C GLU A 166 -20.11 9.70 -53.49
N LYS A 167 -19.99 10.88 -52.89
CA LYS A 167 -18.81 11.22 -52.07
C LYS A 167 -18.65 10.25 -50.90
N ARG A 168 -19.73 10.02 -50.13
CA ARG A 168 -19.71 9.14 -48.95
C ARG A 168 -19.36 7.69 -49.32
N VAL A 169 -19.95 7.16 -50.39
CA VAL A 169 -19.68 5.78 -50.85
C VAL A 169 -18.24 5.62 -51.34
N LYS A 170 -17.69 6.61 -52.06
CA LYS A 170 -16.28 6.61 -52.48
C LYS A 170 -15.31 6.60 -51.28
N GLU A 171 -15.60 7.35 -50.23
CA GLU A 171 -14.82 7.33 -48.99
C GLU A 171 -14.87 5.94 -48.33
N LEU A 172 -16.05 5.34 -48.22
CA LEU A 172 -16.24 4.01 -47.65
C LEU A 172 -15.46 2.94 -48.41
N VAL A 173 -15.59 2.90 -49.74
CA VAL A 173 -14.84 1.97 -50.62
C VAL A 173 -13.32 2.19 -50.50
N SER A 174 -12.87 3.44 -50.42
CA SER A 174 -11.46 3.76 -50.22
C SER A 174 -10.93 3.24 -48.88
N CYS A 175 -11.71 3.38 -47.81
CA CYS A 175 -11.37 2.82 -46.50
C CYS A 175 -11.28 1.29 -46.54
N ALA A 176 -12.25 0.62 -47.16
CA ALA A 176 -12.24 -0.84 -47.34
C ALA A 176 -10.97 -1.32 -48.08
N LYS A 177 -10.61 -0.64 -49.18
CA LYS A 177 -9.39 -0.91 -49.95
C LYS A 177 -8.11 -0.75 -49.14
N LEU A 178 -8.02 0.32 -48.33
CA LEU A 178 -6.86 0.54 -47.46
C LEU A 178 -6.75 -0.56 -46.39
N LEU A 179 -7.86 -0.93 -45.76
CA LEU A 179 -7.91 -1.98 -44.75
C LEU A 179 -7.44 -3.32 -45.33
N ALA A 180 -7.95 -3.73 -46.49
CA ALA A 180 -7.54 -4.95 -47.18
C ALA A 180 -6.03 -4.97 -47.47
N LYS A 181 -5.46 -3.83 -47.89
CA LYS A 181 -4.03 -3.69 -48.13
C LYS A 181 -3.21 -3.82 -46.85
N THR A 182 -3.69 -3.24 -45.74
CA THR A 182 -3.01 -3.34 -44.44
C THR A 182 -3.03 -4.78 -43.94
N GLU A 183 -4.15 -5.48 -44.01
CA GLU A 183 -4.23 -6.90 -43.62
C GLU A 183 -3.29 -7.79 -44.43
N GLN A 184 -3.17 -7.57 -45.74
CA GLN A 184 -2.22 -8.30 -46.59
C GLN A 184 -0.75 -7.99 -46.26
N SER A 185 -0.47 -6.79 -45.74
CA SER A 185 0.89 -6.36 -45.41
C SER A 185 1.40 -6.91 -44.07
N VAL A 186 0.53 -7.48 -43.24
CA VAL A 186 0.92 -8.08 -41.96
C VAL A 186 1.27 -9.55 -42.20
N PRO A 187 2.56 -9.95 -42.15
CA PRO A 187 2.95 -11.34 -42.33
C PRO A 187 2.41 -12.18 -41.17
N GLU A 188 1.43 -13.04 -41.46
CA GLU A 188 0.78 -13.98 -40.52
C GLU A 188 1.79 -14.84 -39.72
N LYS A 189 3.02 -14.99 -40.23
CA LYS A 189 4.07 -15.84 -39.67
C LYS A 189 4.88 -15.21 -38.52
N GLU A 190 4.85 -13.88 -38.33
CA GLU A 190 5.58 -13.23 -37.22
C GLU A 190 4.73 -13.03 -35.94
N LEU A 191 3.41 -13.17 -36.04
CA LEU A 191 2.48 -13.03 -34.91
C LEU A 191 2.51 -14.23 -33.96
N GLY A 192 2.77 -15.44 -34.45
CA GLY A 192 2.77 -16.66 -33.60
C GLY A 192 3.94 -16.73 -32.62
N SER A 193 5.16 -16.48 -33.09
CA SER A 193 6.38 -16.62 -32.25
C SER A 193 6.52 -15.49 -31.22
N THR A 194 6.06 -14.29 -31.57
CA THR A 194 6.04 -13.14 -30.66
C THR A 194 4.99 -13.31 -29.56
N HIS A 195 3.82 -13.85 -29.90
CA HIS A 195 2.77 -14.17 -28.93
C HIS A 195 3.22 -15.23 -27.92
N ASP A 196 3.81 -16.35 -28.38
CA ASP A 196 4.27 -17.40 -27.47
C ASP A 196 5.35 -16.92 -26.49
N ASN A 197 6.28 -16.09 -26.97
CA ASN A 197 7.31 -15.49 -26.11
C ASN A 197 6.71 -14.49 -25.11
N ALA A 198 5.73 -13.67 -25.54
CA ALA A 198 5.01 -12.77 -24.65
C ALA A 198 4.23 -13.54 -23.57
N VAL A 199 3.50 -14.59 -23.94
CA VAL A 199 2.77 -15.46 -23.01
C VAL A 199 3.72 -16.15 -22.03
N ALA A 200 4.85 -16.67 -22.50
CA ALA A 200 5.87 -17.26 -21.63
C ALA A 200 6.44 -16.25 -20.64
N THR A 201 6.67 -15.02 -21.08
CA THR A 201 7.18 -13.91 -20.25
C THR A 201 6.16 -13.47 -19.20
N VAL A 202 4.90 -13.28 -19.60
CA VAL A 202 3.77 -13.00 -18.68
C VAL A 202 3.60 -14.13 -17.66
N GLY A 203 3.74 -15.39 -18.10
CA GLY A 203 3.70 -16.57 -17.23
C GLY A 203 4.80 -16.56 -16.16
N LYS A 204 6.04 -16.20 -16.52
CA LYS A 204 7.14 -16.01 -15.56
C LYS A 204 6.86 -14.86 -14.60
N GLY A 205 6.32 -13.74 -15.10
CA GLY A 205 5.90 -12.59 -14.29
C GLY A 205 4.86 -12.96 -13.24
N ARG A 206 3.81 -13.70 -13.64
CA ARG A 206 2.75 -14.18 -12.74
C ARG A 206 3.30 -15.05 -11.60
N LYS A 207 4.26 -15.94 -11.89
CA LYS A 207 4.89 -16.79 -10.86
C LYS A 207 5.69 -15.95 -9.85
N ARG A 208 6.47 -14.97 -10.31
CA ARG A 208 7.22 -14.05 -9.44
C ARG A 208 6.28 -13.23 -8.56
N LEU A 209 5.20 -12.70 -9.12
CA LEU A 209 4.20 -11.94 -8.37
C LEU A 209 3.55 -12.78 -7.26
N LYS A 210 3.26 -14.07 -7.53
CA LYS A 210 2.74 -14.99 -6.52
C LYS A 210 3.73 -15.18 -5.36
N ILE A 211 4.99 -15.46 -5.66
CA ILE A 211 6.05 -15.60 -4.63
C ILE A 211 6.16 -14.31 -3.80
N LEU A 212 6.14 -13.15 -4.45
CA LEU A 212 6.21 -11.87 -3.76
C LEU A 212 5.01 -11.66 -2.82
N LYS A 213 3.80 -12.00 -3.27
CA LYS A 213 2.58 -11.93 -2.45
C LYS A 213 2.66 -12.84 -1.22
N ASP A 214 3.17 -14.05 -1.39
CA ASP A 214 3.34 -15.02 -0.29
C ASP A 214 4.39 -14.50 0.72
N ASN A 215 5.50 -13.92 0.23
CA ASN A 215 6.52 -13.30 1.08
C ASN A 215 5.99 -12.08 1.86
N ILE A 216 5.20 -11.21 1.22
CA ILE A 216 4.57 -10.06 1.88
C ILE A 216 3.59 -10.54 2.96
N SER A 217 2.82 -11.58 2.68
CA SER A 217 1.88 -12.16 3.65
C SER A 217 2.63 -12.73 4.86
N SER A 218 3.71 -13.49 4.62
CA SER A 218 4.59 -13.99 5.68
C SER A 218 5.22 -12.87 6.51
N ALA A 219 5.76 -11.83 5.86
CA ALA A 219 6.34 -10.68 6.55
C ALA A 219 5.32 -9.94 7.43
N LYS A 220 4.06 -9.84 6.97
CA LYS A 220 2.96 -9.25 7.75
C LYS A 220 2.70 -10.04 9.03
N ASP A 221 2.70 -11.36 8.96
CA ASP A 221 2.49 -12.23 10.14
C ASP A 221 3.63 -12.06 11.16
N TRP A 222 4.89 -11.97 10.70
CA TRP A 222 6.04 -11.68 11.56
C TRP A 222 5.94 -10.31 12.25
N VAL A 223 5.43 -9.29 11.56
CA VAL A 223 5.23 -7.96 12.15
C VAL A 223 4.18 -8.02 13.26
N PHE A 224 3.05 -8.70 13.05
CA PHE A 224 2.02 -8.84 14.09
C PHE A 224 2.51 -9.64 15.30
N GLN A 225 3.32 -10.69 15.08
CA GLN A 225 3.93 -11.42 16.17
C GLN A 225 4.87 -10.52 16.99
N ALA A 226 5.73 -9.76 16.32
CA ALA A 226 6.63 -8.83 16.99
C ALA A 226 5.89 -7.73 17.79
N GLU A 227 4.77 -7.23 17.26
CA GLU A 227 3.91 -6.27 17.96
C GLU A 227 3.29 -6.86 19.23
N THR A 228 2.86 -8.12 19.16
CA THR A 228 2.32 -8.87 20.31
C THR A 228 3.39 -9.06 21.38
N ASP A 229 4.59 -9.47 20.98
CA ASP A 229 5.71 -9.68 21.90
C ASP A 229 6.15 -8.37 22.57
N MET A 230 6.23 -7.27 21.79
CA MET A 230 6.51 -5.94 22.33
C MET A 230 5.48 -5.48 23.36
N SER A 231 4.20 -5.74 23.09
CA SER A 231 3.12 -5.39 24.03
C SER A 231 3.24 -6.17 25.34
N SER A 232 3.64 -7.44 25.29
CA SER A 232 3.92 -8.25 26.48
C SER A 232 5.11 -7.69 27.27
N PHE A 233 6.20 -7.33 26.60
CA PHE A 233 7.37 -6.74 27.27
C PHE A 233 7.06 -5.39 27.92
N GLU A 234 6.19 -4.58 27.31
CA GLU A 234 5.79 -3.31 27.91
C GLU A 234 5.04 -3.50 29.24
N VAL A 235 4.16 -4.52 29.32
CA VAL A 235 3.47 -4.86 30.57
C VAL A 235 4.44 -5.35 31.63
N GLU A 236 5.39 -6.22 31.26
CA GLU A 236 6.41 -6.73 32.19
C GLU A 236 7.31 -5.60 32.72
N LEU A 237 7.68 -4.66 31.85
CA LEU A 237 8.47 -3.48 32.22
C LEU A 237 7.72 -2.62 33.26
N ARG A 238 6.44 -2.30 33.01
CA ARG A 238 5.63 -1.54 33.97
C ARG A 238 5.49 -2.24 35.31
N ASN A 239 5.37 -3.58 35.31
CA ASN A 239 5.34 -4.36 36.53
C ASN A 239 6.68 -4.27 37.30
N MET A 240 7.82 -4.37 36.60
CA MET A 240 9.13 -4.18 37.23
C MET A 240 9.34 -2.76 37.78
N GLU A 241 8.90 -1.74 37.05
CA GLU A 241 8.93 -0.34 37.53
C GLU A 241 8.13 -0.17 38.82
N HIS A 242 6.94 -0.76 38.89
CA HIS A 242 6.12 -0.74 40.10
C HIS A 242 6.79 -1.46 41.28
N GLN A 243 7.39 -2.64 41.04
CA GLN A 243 8.14 -3.36 42.07
C GLN A 243 9.34 -2.56 42.58
N LEU A 244 10.07 -1.87 41.69
CA LEU A 244 11.18 -1.00 42.08
C LEU A 244 10.71 0.19 42.93
N GLU A 245 9.59 0.81 42.58
CA GLU A 245 8.99 1.88 43.38
C GLU A 245 8.62 1.39 44.79
N GLN A 246 8.03 0.20 44.89
CA GLN A 246 7.68 -0.40 46.17
C GLN A 246 8.92 -0.71 47.03
N ILE A 247 9.96 -1.30 46.42
CA ILE A 247 11.24 -1.57 47.10
C ILE A 247 11.88 -0.26 47.58
N SER A 248 11.78 0.82 46.81
CA SER A 248 12.29 2.14 47.21
C SER A 248 11.57 2.65 48.47
N LYS A 249 10.24 2.56 48.52
CA LYS A 249 9.45 2.94 49.69
C LYS A 249 9.78 2.09 50.91
N ASP A 250 9.89 0.77 50.73
CA ASP A 250 10.21 -0.16 51.81
C ASP A 250 11.61 0.11 52.38
N LYS A 251 12.57 0.46 51.51
CA LYS A 251 13.92 0.87 51.91
C LYS A 251 13.89 2.13 52.78
N GLU A 252 13.17 3.17 52.38
CA GLU A 252 13.04 4.41 53.17
C GLU A 252 12.45 4.14 54.57
N VAL A 253 11.41 3.32 54.63
CA VAL A 253 10.81 2.89 55.91
C VAL A 253 11.82 2.13 56.78
N LEU A 254 12.62 1.24 56.18
CA LEU A 254 13.64 0.47 56.88
C LEU A 254 14.78 1.36 57.39
N GLU A 255 15.21 2.36 56.61
CA GLU A 255 16.22 3.33 57.02
C GLU A 255 15.76 4.13 58.25
N ILE A 256 14.50 4.58 58.28
CA ILE A 256 13.92 5.26 59.45
C ILE A 256 13.91 4.33 60.68
N LYS A 257 13.45 3.09 60.53
CA LYS A 257 13.44 2.10 61.63
C LYS A 257 14.85 1.83 62.16
N TYR A 258 15.83 1.71 61.27
CA TYR A 258 17.23 1.50 61.63
C TYR A 258 17.79 2.69 62.43
N LEU A 259 17.50 3.92 62.01
CA LEU A 259 17.92 5.12 62.74
C LEU A 259 17.33 5.17 64.16
N ILE A 260 16.05 4.83 64.32
CA ILE A 260 15.39 4.76 65.63
C ILE A 260 16.07 3.69 66.51
N ALA A 261 16.19 2.45 66.01
CA ALA A 261 16.80 1.36 66.77
C ALA A 261 18.26 1.64 67.14
N SER A 262 19.02 2.29 66.24
CA SER A 262 20.40 2.70 66.53
C SER A 262 20.47 3.74 67.65
N LYS A 263 19.51 4.66 67.72
CA LYS A 263 19.45 5.67 68.80
C LYS A 263 19.08 5.02 70.14
N GLU A 264 18.07 4.15 70.15
CA GLU A 264 17.65 3.41 71.35
C GLU A 264 18.79 2.54 71.90
N LEU A 265 19.55 1.90 71.02
CA LEU A 265 20.74 1.11 71.41
C LEU A 265 21.80 1.98 72.10
N GLU A 266 22.09 3.15 71.54
CA GLU A 266 23.06 4.09 72.11
C GLU A 266 22.60 4.64 73.47
N ASP A 267 21.32 4.94 73.62
CA ASP A 267 20.74 5.40 74.89
C ASP A 267 20.75 4.29 75.96
N SER A 268 20.43 3.04 75.57
CA SER A 268 20.53 1.87 76.44
C SER A 268 21.97 1.63 76.91
N LYS A 269 22.95 1.78 76.02
CA LYS A 269 24.37 1.66 76.36
C LYS A 269 24.79 2.71 77.39
N LYS A 270 24.43 3.98 77.19
CA LYS A 270 24.68 5.05 78.18
C LYS A 270 24.02 4.77 79.53
N HIS A 271 22.83 4.18 79.54
CA HIS A 271 22.15 3.81 80.78
C HIS A 271 22.89 2.68 81.53
N CYS A 272 23.39 1.68 80.79
CA CYS A 272 24.19 0.60 81.35
C CYS A 272 25.50 1.12 81.97
N GLU A 273 26.20 2.02 81.26
CA GLU A 273 27.43 2.67 81.77
C GLU A 273 27.18 3.39 83.09
N ARG A 274 26.13 4.23 83.18
CA ARG A 274 25.75 4.90 84.44
C ARG A 274 25.42 3.92 85.57
N ARG A 275 24.78 2.79 85.24
CA ARG A 275 24.45 1.75 86.24
C ARG A 275 25.71 1.10 86.79
N GLU A 276 26.67 0.77 85.94
CA GLU A 276 27.95 0.20 86.36
C GLU A 276 28.78 1.22 87.17
N GLU A 277 28.78 2.49 86.78
CA GLU A 277 29.38 3.58 87.57
C GLU A 277 28.74 3.71 88.96
N ALA A 278 27.41 3.70 89.03
CA ALA A 278 26.66 3.75 90.29
C ALA A 278 26.95 2.53 91.17
N LYS A 279 27.01 1.33 90.58
CA LYS A 279 27.38 0.09 91.27
C LYS A 279 28.81 0.14 91.79
N ALA A 280 29.75 0.66 91.00
CA ALA A 280 31.13 0.87 91.43
C ALA A 280 31.21 1.89 92.59
N ALA A 281 30.48 2.99 92.52
CA ALA A 281 30.37 3.98 93.60
C ALA A 281 29.79 3.36 94.89
N PHE A 282 28.70 2.60 94.78
CA PHE A 282 28.08 1.89 95.90
C PHE A 282 29.04 0.89 96.56
N ASN A 283 29.73 0.07 95.75
CA ASN A 283 30.71 -0.89 96.29
C ASN A 283 31.87 -0.20 97.01
N ARG A 284 32.35 0.95 96.48
CA ARG A 284 33.35 1.80 97.17
C ARG A 284 32.83 2.30 98.51
N ALA A 285 31.61 2.86 98.55
CA ALA A 285 31.01 3.32 99.81
C ALA A 285 30.82 2.18 100.82
N ARG A 286 30.36 1.01 100.37
CA ARG A 286 30.19 -0.18 101.21
C ARG A 286 31.51 -0.68 101.81
N ALA A 287 32.60 -0.60 101.05
CA ALA A 287 33.93 -0.97 101.55
C ALA A 287 34.41 -0.03 102.67
N LEU A 288 34.17 1.28 102.52
CA LEU A 288 34.52 2.29 103.54
C LEU A 288 33.76 2.11 104.86
N LEU A 289 32.55 1.53 104.84
CA LEU A 289 31.77 1.28 106.06
C LEU A 289 32.16 -0.01 106.81
N ARG A 290 32.95 -0.89 106.20
CA ARG A 290 33.33 -2.20 106.76
C ARG A 290 34.77 -2.26 107.29
N GLY A 291 35.60 -1.28 106.93
CA GLY A 291 36.95 -1.10 107.46
C GLY A 291 36.93 -0.11 108.60
#